data_AF-A0A6I1G7K2-F1
#
_entry.id   AF-A0A6I1G7K2-F1
#
_cell.length_a   1.000
_cell.length_b   1.000
_cell.length_c   1.000
_cell.angle_alpha   90.00
_cell.angle_beta   90.00
_cell.angle_gamma   90.00
#
_symmetry.space_group_name_H-M   'P 1'
#
loop_
_entity.id
_entity.type
_entity.pdbx_description
1 polymer ?
#
loop_
_entity_poly.entity_id
_entity_poly.type
_entity_poly.pdbx_seq_one_letter_code
_entity_poly.pdbx_strand_id
1 'polypeptide(L)'
;MDGTMCIEGSTPSSPSADSFVPVAPDAVRVCSGDCQEAKPSTAFPIGNGLTGARSSECRSCRDKRIRTGVGGSDGDDAIGHYRSGGRRETLRVQRQTVREAVTQVVKTHAGVAMTIRQIYKEVLDLLDIVPHEIDVKKILRDLEKEEPYLLKVGRDAYAWDPEAASESAVEQYRIKETRRVQRQAVIDTVSHVLSTHVGVAMTIRRVYEEAVRLLDFVPPEGDVRKVLSDLAKSDRRLVRAGRDAYLWAPDGKIGQLQPVGPRQTLRVQRQAISNAVSEVLRTRPGIALTISEIYEEAVNLLEFTPAESDVRRMLKDLAKSERYLVKVGRDAYAWAPDGVIPPRPAPPHVVGMIERRWRGDTLDEIGQAFGVTRERVRQLLKKYGGPSWAEVRRLQIEQAEGEERARQEAVATKIRTLLAGAGATTPEDVAAKTGLDAADVSKFWPTDLVHLRLWGHGSHESRWSDEEILEVIREAAIYEFPLTANGYAELLTVGQVTGPSLPRVSQRFGSWSAACDAAGVVSGQTYRPHYESQWGDEDILSIVRAYLEDPTAPNSIQGYDVWKRANAPDGPSGQTIRNRFRSWTAVKRLALTTSSIAREEPTHE
;
A
#
# COMPACT_ATOMS: atom_id res chain seq x y z
N MET A 1 23.47 28.82 -76.76
CA MET A 1 23.14 27.55 -76.11
C MET A 1 22.68 27.87 -74.70
N ASP A 2 21.55 28.53 -74.50
CA ASP A 2 20.16 28.19 -74.91
C ASP A 2 19.47 27.23 -73.95
N GLY A 3 18.21 27.57 -73.63
CA GLY A 3 17.18 26.71 -73.03
C GLY A 3 17.04 26.94 -71.53
N THR A 4 16.08 27.73 -71.01
CA THR A 4 14.67 27.94 -71.36
C THR A 4 13.83 26.65 -71.31
N MET A 5 12.92 26.60 -70.33
CA MET A 5 11.47 26.31 -70.45
C MET A 5 10.96 25.58 -69.19
N CYS A 6 10.15 26.24 -68.35
CA CYS A 6 8.66 26.26 -68.32
C CYS A 6 8.12 25.09 -67.43
N ILE A 7 7.11 25.20 -66.56
CA ILE A 7 5.70 25.60 -66.77
C ILE A 7 4.98 25.71 -65.40
N GLU A 8 4.13 26.74 -65.28
CA GLU A 8 2.78 26.90 -64.64
C GLU A 8 2.45 26.29 -63.26
N GLY A 9 1.99 27.09 -62.29
CA GLY A 9 0.56 27.32 -61.94
C GLY A 9 0.42 27.09 -60.42
N SER A 10 -0.39 27.72 -59.57
CA SER A 10 -1.66 28.43 -59.69
C SER A 10 -1.93 29.23 -58.39
N THR A 11 -2.70 30.32 -58.51
CA THR A 11 -3.50 31.03 -57.48
C THR A 11 -2.81 31.70 -56.26
N PRO A 12 -2.98 33.02 -56.06
CA PRO A 12 -2.57 33.70 -54.84
C PRO A 12 -3.54 33.42 -53.69
N SER A 13 -3.01 32.92 -52.58
CA SER A 13 -3.68 32.81 -51.29
C SER A 13 -4.09 34.20 -50.78
N SER A 14 -5.37 34.34 -50.44
CA SER A 14 -5.96 35.51 -49.78
C SER A 14 -5.17 35.92 -48.54
N PRO A 15 -4.91 37.23 -48.31
CA PRO A 15 -4.41 37.68 -47.02
C PRO A 15 -5.52 37.53 -45.98
N SER A 16 -5.24 36.72 -44.96
CA SER A 16 -6.04 36.61 -43.74
C SER A 16 -6.25 37.99 -43.13
N ALA A 17 -7.48 38.47 -43.17
CA ALA A 17 -7.94 39.59 -42.37
C ALA A 17 -8.03 39.11 -40.91
N ASP A 18 -6.99 39.40 -40.14
CA ASP A 18 -7.07 39.49 -38.67
C ASP A 18 -5.92 40.36 -38.14
N SER A 19 -5.84 41.58 -38.67
CA SER A 19 -5.18 42.68 -37.98
C SER A 19 -6.17 43.27 -36.98
N PHE A 20 -6.10 42.80 -35.74
CA PHE A 20 -6.76 43.42 -34.59
C PHE A 20 -6.19 44.85 -34.43
N VAL A 21 -6.90 45.84 -34.98
CA VAL A 21 -6.67 47.24 -34.61
C VAL A 21 -7.31 47.43 -33.23
N PRO A 22 -6.55 47.70 -32.16
CA PRO A 22 -7.15 48.08 -30.88
C PRO A 22 -7.97 49.34 -31.13
N VAL A 23 -9.29 49.23 -30.96
CA VAL A 23 -10.16 50.41 -30.93
C VAL A 23 -9.65 51.29 -29.82
N ALA A 24 -9.33 52.55 -30.14
CA ALA A 24 -8.84 53.52 -29.18
C ALA A 24 -9.74 53.50 -27.93
N PRO A 25 -9.17 53.53 -26.71
CA PRO A 25 -9.93 53.44 -25.45
C PRO A 25 -11.00 54.53 -25.30
N ASP A 26 -11.00 55.53 -26.19
CA ASP A 26 -11.86 56.70 -26.18
C ASP A 26 -13.09 56.55 -27.10
N ALA A 27 -13.27 55.41 -27.77
CA ALA A 27 -14.41 55.21 -28.66
C ALA A 27 -15.75 55.17 -27.90
N VAL A 28 -16.60 56.16 -28.18
CA VAL A 28 -17.94 56.32 -27.61
C VAL A 28 -19.00 55.70 -28.55
N ARG A 29 -19.99 55.02 -27.99
CA ARG A 29 -21.14 54.43 -28.70
C ARG A 29 -22.45 54.86 -28.07
N VAL A 30 -23.44 55.19 -28.91
CA VAL A 30 -24.79 55.53 -28.45
C VAL A 30 -25.55 54.25 -28.11
N CYS A 31 -26.10 54.19 -26.89
CA CYS A 31 -26.88 53.05 -26.43
C CYS A 31 -28.25 53.01 -27.13
N SER A 32 -28.64 51.86 -27.68
CA SER A 32 -29.97 51.68 -28.31
C SER A 32 -31.11 51.39 -27.32
N GLY A 33 -30.82 51.32 -26.02
CA GLY A 33 -31.82 51.16 -24.96
C GLY A 33 -32.34 52.51 -24.45
N ASP A 34 -33.24 52.48 -23.48
CA ASP A 34 -33.97 53.67 -22.96
C ASP A 34 -33.10 54.89 -22.64
N CYS A 35 -31.83 54.70 -22.25
CA CYS A 35 -31.00 55.83 -21.89
C CYS A 35 -30.55 56.68 -23.09
N GLN A 36 -30.44 56.12 -24.30
CA GLN A 36 -29.91 56.78 -25.52
C GLN A 36 -28.59 57.59 -25.37
N GLU A 37 -27.89 57.45 -24.25
CA GLU A 37 -26.63 58.13 -23.98
C GLU A 37 -25.45 57.55 -24.78
N ALA A 38 -24.53 58.44 -25.16
CA ALA A 38 -23.22 58.09 -25.69
C ALA A 38 -22.31 57.61 -24.55
N LYS A 39 -21.92 56.32 -24.55
CA LYS A 39 -21.10 55.69 -23.50
C LYS A 39 -19.80 55.12 -24.06
N PRO A 40 -18.72 55.07 -23.26
CA PRO A 40 -17.50 54.40 -23.68
C PRO A 40 -17.79 52.94 -24.05
N SER A 41 -17.09 52.42 -25.05
CA SER A 41 -17.33 51.07 -25.61
C SER A 41 -17.28 49.94 -24.56
N THR A 42 -16.59 50.15 -23.44
CA THR A 42 -16.52 49.22 -22.29
C THR A 42 -17.84 49.06 -21.54
N ALA A 43 -18.76 50.02 -21.66
CA ALA A 43 -20.10 49.97 -21.05
C ALA A 43 -21.05 48.98 -21.75
N PHE A 44 -20.64 48.41 -22.89
CA PHE A 44 -21.40 47.42 -23.65
C PHE A 44 -20.87 46.00 -23.34
N PRO A 45 -21.74 44.99 -23.18
CA PRO A 45 -21.29 43.63 -22.96
C PRO A 45 -20.52 43.10 -24.18
N ILE A 46 -19.36 42.48 -23.93
CA ILE A 46 -18.63 41.72 -24.94
C ILE A 46 -19.27 40.34 -24.98
N GLY A 47 -19.80 39.94 -26.14
CA GLY A 47 -20.44 38.64 -26.31
C GLY A 47 -19.43 37.50 -26.08
N ASN A 48 -19.80 36.52 -25.27
CA ASN A 48 -19.01 35.31 -25.10
C ASN A 48 -19.09 34.46 -26.38
N GLY A 49 -18.06 34.54 -27.23
CA GLY A 49 -17.65 33.44 -28.09
C GLY A 49 -18.40 33.22 -29.42
N LEU A 50 -19.27 34.12 -29.87
CA LEU A 50 -19.73 34.15 -31.27
C LEU A 50 -19.24 35.46 -31.92
N THR A 51 -18.44 35.30 -32.97
CA THR A 51 -17.82 36.38 -33.73
C THR A 51 -18.88 37.32 -34.30
N GLY A 52 -18.82 38.61 -33.90
CA GLY A 52 -19.48 39.72 -34.62
C GLY A 52 -20.69 40.39 -33.96
N ALA A 53 -21.44 39.74 -33.07
CA ALA A 53 -22.64 40.33 -32.48
C ALA A 53 -22.33 41.17 -31.22
N ARG A 54 -22.12 42.49 -31.38
CA ARG A 54 -22.00 43.42 -30.25
C ARG A 54 -23.40 43.89 -29.84
N SER A 55 -23.75 43.76 -28.55
CA SER A 55 -24.99 44.30 -27.97
C SER A 55 -25.09 45.80 -28.28
N SER A 56 -26.20 46.24 -28.88
CA SER A 56 -26.49 47.65 -29.13
C SER A 56 -26.92 48.41 -27.87
N GLU A 57 -27.25 47.70 -26.79
CA GLU A 57 -27.61 48.27 -25.49
C GLU A 57 -26.44 48.21 -24.49
N CYS A 58 -26.30 49.27 -23.69
CA CYS A 58 -25.35 49.31 -22.57
C CYS A 58 -25.80 48.38 -21.44
N ARG A 59 -24.85 47.92 -20.60
CA ARG A 59 -25.13 46.99 -19.48
C ARG A 59 -26.26 47.47 -18.57
N SER A 60 -26.32 48.77 -18.28
CA SER A 60 -27.36 49.34 -17.40
C SER A 60 -28.76 49.21 -17.99
N CYS A 61 -28.94 49.52 -19.28
CA CYS A 61 -30.24 49.35 -19.95
C CYS A 61 -30.63 47.88 -20.07
N ARG A 62 -29.67 47.01 -20.39
CA ARG A 62 -29.89 45.56 -20.46
C ARG A 62 -30.32 45.01 -19.10
N ASP A 63 -29.65 45.39 -18.01
CA ASP A 63 -29.98 44.94 -16.65
C ASP A 63 -31.33 45.49 -16.19
N LYS A 64 -31.65 46.74 -16.55
CA LYS A 64 -32.97 47.33 -16.28
C LYS A 64 -34.07 46.56 -17.00
N ARG A 65 -33.90 46.22 -18.29
CA ARG A 65 -34.85 45.41 -19.05
C ARG A 65 -35.03 44.01 -18.46
N ILE A 66 -33.93 43.37 -18.03
CA ILE A 66 -33.98 42.05 -17.36
C ILE A 66 -34.76 42.16 -16.03
N ARG A 67 -34.61 43.26 -15.28
CA ARG A 67 -35.34 43.48 -14.02
C ARG A 67 -36.81 43.80 -14.22
N THR A 68 -37.17 44.55 -15.27
CA THR A 68 -38.56 44.98 -15.49
C THR A 68 -39.40 43.92 -16.19
N GLY A 69 -38.79 42.91 -16.84
CA GLY A 69 -39.52 41.82 -17.48
C GLY A 69 -40.40 42.25 -18.66
N VAL A 70 -40.26 43.50 -19.11
CA VAL A 70 -41.03 44.07 -20.24
C VAL A 70 -40.35 43.61 -21.53
N GLY A 71 -40.65 42.38 -21.94
CA GLY A 71 -40.47 41.92 -23.30
C GLY A 71 -41.80 42.06 -24.02
N GLY A 72 -41.93 43.07 -24.88
CA GLY A 72 -43.10 43.25 -25.73
C GLY A 72 -43.18 42.15 -26.78
N SER A 73 -44.30 41.43 -26.76
CA SER A 73 -44.93 40.89 -27.96
C SER A 73 -46.41 41.25 -27.84
N ASP A 74 -46.83 42.27 -28.58
CA ASP A 74 -48.23 42.57 -28.80
C ASP A 74 -48.87 41.39 -29.55
N GLY A 75 -49.92 40.81 -28.96
CA GLY A 75 -50.67 39.71 -29.55
C GLY A 75 -51.55 38.98 -28.54
N ASP A 76 -52.82 39.40 -28.53
CA ASP A 76 -54.03 38.66 -28.15
C ASP A 76 -54.35 38.36 -26.67
N ASP A 77 -55.43 39.05 -26.29
CA ASP A 77 -56.44 38.86 -25.26
C ASP A 77 -56.54 37.53 -24.48
N ALA A 78 -56.81 37.74 -23.18
CA ALA A 78 -57.65 36.93 -22.30
C ALA A 78 -57.22 35.48 -22.02
N ILE A 79 -56.43 35.27 -20.96
CA ILE A 79 -56.63 34.18 -19.97
C ILE A 79 -56.00 34.61 -18.63
N GLY A 80 -56.77 34.47 -17.56
CA GLY A 80 -56.50 35.02 -16.24
C GLY A 80 -55.35 34.39 -15.46
N HIS A 81 -55.06 35.03 -14.32
CA HIS A 81 -54.10 34.69 -13.29
C HIS A 81 -53.90 33.18 -13.02
N TYR A 82 -53.00 32.53 -13.76
CA TYR A 82 -52.45 31.23 -13.38
C TYR A 82 -51.17 31.41 -12.57
N ARG A 83 -51.23 30.98 -11.30
CA ARG A 83 -50.11 30.91 -10.36
C ARG A 83 -48.92 30.19 -11.00
N SER A 84 -47.76 30.85 -11.04
CA SER A 84 -46.47 30.34 -11.54
C SER A 84 -45.95 29.06 -10.85
N GLY A 85 -46.60 28.61 -9.77
CA GLY A 85 -46.36 27.31 -9.14
C GLY A 85 -46.83 26.12 -9.98
N GLY A 86 -47.94 26.23 -10.71
CA GLY A 86 -48.54 25.10 -11.43
C GLY A 86 -47.65 24.60 -12.59
N ARG A 87 -47.04 25.52 -13.34
CA ARG A 87 -46.21 25.18 -14.51
C ARG A 87 -44.92 24.45 -14.14
N ARG A 88 -44.34 24.76 -12.97
CA ARG A 88 -43.14 24.04 -12.47
C ARG A 88 -43.48 22.65 -11.98
N GLU A 89 -44.64 22.49 -11.37
CA GLU A 89 -45.10 21.19 -10.88
C GLU A 89 -45.44 20.25 -12.05
N THR A 90 -46.17 20.74 -13.07
CA THR A 90 -46.43 19.96 -14.28
C THR A 90 -45.14 19.54 -15.01
N LEU A 91 -44.12 20.41 -15.06
CA LEU A 91 -42.82 20.07 -15.65
C LEU A 91 -42.04 19.03 -14.82
N ARG A 92 -42.18 19.04 -13.49
CA ARG A 92 -41.58 18.02 -12.62
C ARG A 92 -42.23 16.67 -12.84
N VAL A 93 -43.56 16.62 -12.85
CA VAL A 93 -44.33 15.40 -13.12
C VAL A 93 -43.98 14.85 -14.50
N GLN A 94 -43.99 15.68 -15.55
CA GLN A 94 -43.60 15.25 -16.90
C GLN A 94 -42.17 14.70 -16.94
N ARG A 95 -41.20 15.39 -16.31
CA ARG A 95 -39.81 14.90 -16.29
C ARG A 95 -39.66 13.57 -15.54
N GLN A 96 -40.45 13.36 -14.49
CA GLN A 96 -40.49 12.10 -13.76
C GLN A 96 -41.09 10.98 -14.61
N THR A 97 -42.20 11.24 -15.31
CA THR A 97 -42.82 10.28 -16.25
C THR A 97 -41.86 9.89 -17.38
N VAL A 98 -41.16 10.85 -17.99
CA VAL A 98 -40.15 10.57 -19.02
C VAL A 98 -38.99 9.75 -18.44
N ARG A 99 -38.59 10.04 -17.19
CA ARG A 99 -37.53 9.30 -16.52
C ARG A 99 -37.92 7.83 -16.29
N GLU A 100 -39.13 7.58 -15.84
CA GLU A 100 -39.66 6.22 -15.62
C GLU A 100 -39.71 5.43 -16.93
N ALA A 101 -40.20 6.05 -18.02
CA ALA A 101 -40.22 5.42 -19.33
C ALA A 101 -38.80 5.11 -19.85
N VAL A 102 -37.84 6.03 -19.74
CA VAL A 102 -36.44 5.78 -20.13
C VAL A 102 -35.88 4.59 -19.36
N THR A 103 -36.09 4.54 -18.03
CA THR A 103 -35.65 3.43 -17.19
C THR A 103 -36.30 2.11 -17.60
N GLN A 104 -37.59 2.11 -17.92
CA GLN A 104 -38.32 0.93 -18.39
C GLN A 104 -37.76 0.41 -19.72
N VAL A 105 -37.53 1.30 -20.70
CA VAL A 105 -36.96 0.92 -22.01
C VAL A 105 -35.59 0.27 -21.82
N VAL A 106 -34.66 0.93 -21.14
CA VAL A 106 -33.30 0.39 -21.00
C VAL A 106 -33.28 -0.95 -20.25
N LYS A 107 -34.16 -1.16 -19.26
CA LYS A 107 -34.30 -2.43 -18.54
C LYS A 107 -34.93 -3.53 -19.40
N THR A 108 -35.90 -3.18 -20.24
CA THR A 108 -36.58 -4.13 -21.14
C THR A 108 -35.59 -4.69 -22.17
N HIS A 109 -34.61 -3.89 -22.58
CA HIS A 109 -33.52 -4.29 -23.47
C HIS A 109 -32.22 -4.62 -22.72
N ALA A 110 -32.31 -5.28 -21.57
CA ALA A 110 -31.13 -5.70 -20.81
C ALA A 110 -30.20 -6.56 -21.69
N GLY A 111 -28.88 -6.30 -21.60
CA GLY A 111 -27.85 -6.94 -22.41
C GLY A 111 -27.69 -6.40 -23.84
N VAL A 112 -28.53 -5.47 -24.29
CA VAL A 112 -28.46 -4.88 -25.63
C VAL A 112 -28.03 -3.41 -25.56
N ALA A 113 -26.97 -3.04 -26.26
CA ALA A 113 -26.56 -1.65 -26.40
C ALA A 113 -27.53 -0.89 -27.33
N MET A 114 -28.21 0.11 -26.78
CA MET A 114 -29.13 0.97 -27.52
C MET A 114 -28.54 2.37 -27.71
N THR A 115 -28.63 2.89 -28.93
CA THR A 115 -28.32 4.30 -29.20
C THR A 115 -29.37 5.21 -28.58
N ILE A 116 -28.99 6.46 -28.24
CA ILE A 116 -29.92 7.45 -27.68
C ILE A 116 -31.14 7.66 -28.59
N ARG A 117 -30.97 7.58 -29.92
CA ARG A 117 -32.08 7.67 -30.89
C ARG A 117 -33.04 6.49 -30.80
N GLN A 118 -32.53 5.27 -30.59
CA GLN A 118 -33.37 4.08 -30.37
C GLN A 118 -34.14 4.20 -29.05
N ILE A 119 -33.46 4.57 -27.96
CA ILE A 119 -34.10 4.82 -26.66
C ILE A 119 -35.17 5.91 -26.79
N TYR A 120 -34.88 7.00 -27.49
CA TYR A 120 -35.84 8.08 -27.72
C TYR A 120 -37.10 7.60 -28.45
N LYS A 121 -36.93 6.79 -29.51
CA LYS A 121 -38.05 6.25 -30.29
C LYS A 121 -38.95 5.34 -29.44
N GLU A 122 -38.36 4.42 -28.69
CA GLU A 122 -39.09 3.51 -27.79
C GLU A 122 -39.80 4.28 -26.67
N VAL A 123 -39.16 5.32 -26.11
CA VAL A 123 -39.79 6.19 -25.10
C VAL A 123 -40.96 6.98 -25.70
N LEU A 124 -40.84 7.42 -26.96
CA LEU A 124 -41.92 8.09 -27.68
C LEU A 124 -43.11 7.13 -27.91
N ASP A 125 -42.83 5.87 -28.20
CA ASP A 125 -43.86 4.84 -28.41
C ASP A 125 -44.56 4.45 -27.08
N LEU A 126 -43.90 4.63 -25.94
CA LEU A 126 -44.46 4.36 -24.60
C LEU A 126 -45.25 5.52 -23.99
N LEU A 127 -45.05 6.76 -24.46
CA LEU A 127 -45.60 7.95 -23.83
C LEU A 127 -46.55 8.71 -24.76
N ASP A 128 -47.70 9.13 -24.24
CA ASP A 128 -48.62 10.06 -24.93
C ASP A 128 -48.10 11.52 -24.97
N ILE A 129 -46.84 11.74 -24.59
CA ILE A 129 -46.15 13.02 -24.62
C ILE A 129 -44.89 12.90 -25.46
N VAL A 130 -44.56 13.94 -26.22
CA VAL A 130 -43.33 13.98 -27.02
C VAL A 130 -42.21 14.60 -26.16
N PRO A 131 -41.31 13.80 -25.55
CA PRO A 131 -40.17 14.37 -24.83
C PRO A 131 -39.21 15.06 -25.80
N HIS A 132 -38.47 16.06 -25.30
CA HIS A 132 -37.36 16.62 -26.05
C HIS A 132 -36.15 15.66 -25.97
N GLU A 133 -35.43 15.41 -27.08
CA GLU A 133 -34.28 14.49 -27.11
C GLU A 133 -33.20 14.89 -26.07
N ILE A 134 -33.01 16.20 -25.86
CA ILE A 134 -32.11 16.74 -24.82
C ILE A 134 -32.49 16.27 -23.41
N ASP A 135 -33.79 16.13 -23.09
CA ASP A 135 -34.24 15.67 -21.78
C ASP A 135 -33.94 14.19 -21.58
N VAL A 136 -34.17 13.35 -22.60
CA VAL A 136 -33.78 11.93 -22.59
C VAL A 136 -32.25 11.79 -22.41
N LYS A 137 -31.46 12.58 -23.12
CA LYS A 137 -29.98 12.63 -22.95
C LYS A 137 -29.55 13.05 -21.55
N LYS A 138 -30.28 13.98 -20.93
CA LYS A 138 -29.99 14.44 -19.58
C LYS A 138 -30.37 13.37 -18.55
N ILE A 139 -31.53 12.74 -18.74
CA ILE A 139 -32.01 11.64 -17.90
C ILE A 139 -31.06 10.44 -17.96
N LEU A 140 -30.60 10.02 -19.14
CA LEU A 140 -29.63 8.91 -19.27
C LEU A 140 -28.31 9.20 -18.54
N ARG A 141 -27.81 10.44 -18.59
CA ARG A 141 -26.62 10.85 -17.83
C ARG A 141 -26.85 10.93 -16.32
N ASP A 142 -28.07 11.24 -15.90
CA ASP A 142 -28.46 11.22 -14.50
C ASP A 142 -28.58 9.75 -14.03
N LEU A 143 -29.22 8.88 -14.81
CA LEU A 143 -29.33 7.44 -14.54
C LEU A 143 -27.97 6.73 -14.56
N GLU A 144 -27.05 7.05 -15.46
CA GLU A 144 -25.67 6.50 -15.48
C GLU A 144 -24.93 6.73 -14.14
N LYS A 145 -25.30 7.78 -13.39
CA LYS A 145 -24.72 8.06 -12.06
C LYS A 145 -25.48 7.39 -10.92
N GLU A 146 -26.76 7.11 -11.14
CA GLU A 146 -27.72 6.66 -10.14
C GLU A 146 -28.06 5.17 -10.26
N GLU A 147 -27.68 4.49 -11.34
CA GLU A 147 -27.99 3.09 -11.61
C GLU A 147 -26.70 2.38 -12.05
N PRO A 148 -26.10 1.51 -11.21
CA PRO A 148 -24.79 0.91 -11.50
C PRO A 148 -24.81 -0.04 -12.70
N TYR A 149 -25.99 -0.52 -13.08
CA TYR A 149 -26.19 -1.44 -14.19
C TYR A 149 -26.34 -0.74 -15.54
N LEU A 150 -26.51 0.60 -15.56
CA LEU A 150 -26.61 1.36 -16.80
C LEU A 150 -25.22 1.81 -17.26
N LEU A 151 -24.66 1.09 -18.22
CA LEU A 151 -23.32 1.33 -18.75
C LEU A 151 -23.36 2.17 -20.03
N LYS A 152 -22.45 3.14 -20.14
CA LYS A 152 -22.24 3.88 -21.38
C LYS A 152 -21.25 3.12 -22.28
N VAL A 153 -21.77 2.45 -23.30
CA VAL A 153 -21.00 1.54 -24.18
C VAL A 153 -20.43 2.27 -25.42
N GLY A 154 -20.79 3.54 -25.62
CA GLY A 154 -20.26 4.35 -26.73
C GLY A 154 -20.56 5.84 -26.58
N ARG A 155 -20.24 6.64 -27.61
CA ARG A 155 -20.47 8.10 -27.58
C ARG A 155 -21.94 8.45 -27.31
N ASP A 156 -22.84 7.72 -27.96
CA ASP A 156 -24.29 7.91 -27.93
C ASP A 156 -25.06 6.60 -27.69
N ALA A 157 -24.48 5.65 -26.95
CA ALA A 157 -25.10 4.35 -26.68
C ALA A 157 -25.00 3.95 -25.21
N TYR A 158 -26.07 3.34 -24.70
CA TYR A 158 -26.23 2.85 -23.34
C TYR A 158 -26.71 1.40 -23.34
N ALA A 159 -26.27 0.60 -22.39
CA ALA A 159 -26.75 -0.76 -22.18
C ALA A 159 -27.08 -0.96 -20.69
N TRP A 160 -28.17 -1.66 -20.41
CA TRP A 160 -28.45 -2.14 -19.06
C TRP A 160 -27.87 -3.54 -18.91
N ASP A 161 -26.78 -3.69 -18.19
CA ASP A 161 -26.07 -4.96 -18.06
C ASP A 161 -25.78 -5.27 -16.56
N PRO A 162 -26.62 -6.10 -15.93
CA PRO A 162 -26.41 -6.50 -14.53
C PRO A 162 -25.23 -7.46 -14.34
N GLU A 163 -24.77 -8.15 -15.40
CA GLU A 163 -23.66 -9.11 -15.32
C GLU A 163 -22.30 -8.44 -15.56
N ALA A 164 -22.24 -7.45 -16.46
CA ALA A 164 -21.01 -6.69 -16.74
C ALA A 164 -20.70 -5.58 -15.72
N ALA A 165 -21.66 -5.24 -14.85
CA ALA A 165 -21.40 -4.32 -13.74
C ALA A 165 -20.40 -4.97 -12.78
N SER A 166 -19.12 -4.57 -12.90
CA SER A 166 -18.08 -5.10 -12.01
C SER A 166 -18.50 -4.97 -10.54
N GLU A 167 -18.13 -5.94 -9.71
CA GLU A 167 -18.41 -5.92 -8.27
C GLU A 167 -17.94 -4.60 -7.62
N SER A 168 -16.86 -4.00 -8.17
CA SER A 168 -16.37 -2.67 -7.80
C SER A 168 -17.35 -1.53 -8.11
N ALA A 169 -18.04 -1.55 -9.26
CA ALA A 169 -19.03 -0.53 -9.62
C ALA A 169 -20.29 -0.63 -8.75
N VAL A 170 -20.74 -1.86 -8.47
CA VAL A 170 -21.86 -2.12 -7.55
C VAL A 170 -21.51 -1.67 -6.13
N GLU A 171 -20.30 -1.94 -5.66
CA GLU A 171 -19.84 -1.51 -4.33
C GLU A 171 -19.69 0.02 -4.24
N GLN A 172 -19.13 0.67 -5.26
CA GLN A 172 -19.08 2.14 -5.33
C GLN A 172 -20.48 2.77 -5.30
N TYR A 173 -21.46 2.13 -5.92
CA TYR A 173 -22.85 2.56 -5.87
C TYR A 173 -23.45 2.40 -4.47
N ARG A 174 -23.28 1.24 -3.83
CA ARG A 174 -23.71 1.02 -2.44
C ARG A 174 -23.13 2.06 -1.50
N ILE A 175 -21.84 2.40 -1.64
CA ILE A 175 -21.19 3.45 -0.84
C ILE A 175 -21.83 4.81 -1.10
N LYS A 176 -22.12 5.16 -2.36
CA LYS A 176 -22.77 6.44 -2.70
C LYS A 176 -24.19 6.52 -2.14
N GLU A 177 -24.97 5.45 -2.25
CA GLU A 177 -26.34 5.41 -1.76
C GLU A 177 -26.38 5.47 -0.23
N THR A 178 -25.51 4.72 0.46
CA THR A 178 -25.34 4.83 1.91
C THR A 178 -24.99 6.26 2.32
N ARG A 179 -24.08 6.94 1.61
CA ARG A 179 -23.75 8.35 1.86
C ARG A 179 -24.93 9.29 1.60
N ARG A 180 -25.76 9.01 0.60
CA ARG A 180 -26.96 9.80 0.30
C ARG A 180 -27.99 9.67 1.43
N VAL A 181 -28.25 8.45 1.89
CA VAL A 181 -29.14 8.17 3.03
C VAL A 181 -28.61 8.83 4.30
N GLN A 182 -27.32 8.65 4.60
CA GLN A 182 -26.68 9.31 5.74
C GLN A 182 -26.79 10.84 5.66
N ARG A 183 -26.53 11.44 4.49
CA ARG A 183 -26.66 12.90 4.33
C ARG A 183 -28.09 13.38 4.57
N GLN A 184 -29.10 12.63 4.11
CA GLN A 184 -30.50 12.99 4.36
C GLN A 184 -30.83 12.89 5.86
N ALA A 185 -30.39 11.83 6.54
CA ALA A 185 -30.53 11.71 7.98
C ALA A 185 -29.85 12.88 8.72
N VAL A 186 -28.67 13.33 8.29
CA VAL A 186 -28.01 14.52 8.85
C VAL A 186 -28.86 15.78 8.64
N ILE A 187 -29.46 15.96 7.46
CA ILE A 187 -30.36 17.11 7.18
C ILE A 187 -31.54 17.10 8.14
N ASP A 188 -32.22 15.96 8.26
CA ASP A 188 -33.43 15.83 9.07
C ASP A 188 -33.12 16.04 10.56
N THR A 189 -32.02 15.45 11.06
CA THR A 189 -31.56 15.63 12.44
C THR A 189 -31.11 17.06 12.72
N VAL A 190 -30.33 17.69 11.84
CA VAL A 190 -29.90 19.09 12.02
C VAL A 190 -31.10 20.03 12.03
N SER A 191 -32.05 19.83 11.12
CA SER A 191 -33.32 20.57 11.10
C SER A 191 -34.10 20.36 12.40
N HIS A 192 -34.15 19.14 12.92
CA HIS A 192 -34.79 18.83 14.20
C HIS A 192 -34.11 19.57 15.37
N VAL A 193 -32.79 19.45 15.52
CA VAL A 193 -31.98 20.12 16.58
C VAL A 193 -32.18 21.63 16.56
N LEU A 194 -32.19 22.25 15.38
CA LEU A 194 -32.41 23.69 15.26
C LEU A 194 -33.84 24.09 15.61
N SER A 195 -34.82 23.27 15.21
CA SER A 195 -36.24 23.52 15.50
C SER A 195 -36.59 23.35 16.97
N THR A 196 -35.84 22.55 17.75
CA THR A 196 -36.03 22.42 19.20
C THR A 196 -35.40 23.57 19.98
N HIS A 197 -34.42 24.27 19.41
CA HIS A 197 -33.71 25.39 20.02
C HIS A 197 -34.11 26.76 19.44
N VAL A 198 -35.42 26.96 19.27
CA VAL A 198 -35.97 28.21 18.72
C VAL A 198 -35.48 29.43 19.50
N GLY A 199 -35.01 30.46 18.79
CA GLY A 199 -34.57 31.71 19.42
C GLY A 199 -33.18 31.68 20.06
N VAL A 200 -32.49 30.52 20.07
CA VAL A 200 -31.13 30.40 20.59
C VAL A 200 -30.13 30.29 19.45
N ALA A 201 -29.13 31.17 19.42
CA ALA A 201 -28.03 31.04 18.47
C ALA A 201 -27.14 29.86 18.88
N MET A 202 -27.09 28.82 18.05
CA MET A 202 -26.26 27.64 18.26
C MET A 202 -25.00 27.72 17.42
N THR A 203 -23.84 27.41 18.00
CA THR A 203 -22.60 27.27 17.24
C THR A 203 -22.63 25.99 16.41
N ILE A 204 -21.89 25.94 15.29
CA ILE A 204 -21.78 24.74 14.44
C ILE A 204 -21.35 23.53 15.28
N ARG A 205 -20.39 23.72 16.19
CA ARG A 205 -19.92 22.67 17.11
C ARG A 205 -21.03 22.16 18.02
N ARG A 206 -21.85 23.04 18.58
CA ARG A 206 -22.97 22.62 19.44
C ARG A 206 -24.05 21.87 18.65
N VAL A 207 -24.37 22.31 17.43
CA VAL A 207 -25.31 21.59 16.54
C VAL A 207 -24.74 20.21 16.20
N TYR A 208 -23.44 20.12 15.92
CA TYR A 208 -22.75 18.87 15.65
C TYR A 208 -22.83 17.91 16.83
N GLU A 209 -22.51 18.37 18.04
CA GLU A 209 -22.54 17.55 19.26
C GLU A 209 -23.95 17.00 19.54
N GLU A 210 -25.01 17.81 19.35
CA GLU A 210 -26.39 17.33 19.49
C GLU A 210 -26.81 16.39 18.35
N ALA A 211 -26.39 16.65 17.11
CA ALA A 211 -26.70 15.77 15.98
C ALA A 211 -26.05 14.39 16.13
N VAL A 212 -24.81 14.32 16.63
CA VAL A 212 -24.10 13.06 16.91
C VAL A 212 -24.82 12.23 17.98
N ARG A 213 -25.50 12.86 18.95
CA ARG A 213 -26.29 12.12 19.96
C ARG A 213 -27.55 11.50 19.40
N LEU A 214 -28.09 12.06 18.31
CA LEU A 214 -29.36 11.64 17.71
C LEU A 214 -29.18 10.72 16.50
N LEU A 215 -27.98 10.62 15.94
CA LEU A 215 -27.66 9.76 14.80
C LEU A 215 -27.00 8.47 15.28
N ASP A 216 -27.34 7.35 14.65
CA ASP A 216 -26.68 6.04 14.88
C ASP A 216 -25.27 5.96 14.25
N PHE A 217 -24.75 7.08 13.72
CA PHE A 217 -23.43 7.20 13.14
C PHE A 217 -22.86 8.59 13.40
N VAL A 218 -21.53 8.73 13.31
CA VAL A 218 -20.84 10.01 13.50
C VAL A 218 -20.61 10.67 12.14
N PRO A 219 -21.39 11.71 11.74
CA PRO A 219 -21.14 12.42 10.50
C PRO A 219 -19.82 13.21 10.58
N PRO A 220 -19.14 13.49 9.46
CA PRO A 220 -18.05 14.47 9.45
C PRO A 220 -18.57 15.88 9.78
N GLU A 221 -17.84 16.66 10.60
CA GLU A 221 -18.25 18.04 10.95
C GLU A 221 -18.45 18.92 9.71
N GLY A 222 -17.66 18.69 8.65
CA GLY A 222 -17.79 19.36 7.36
C GLY A 222 -19.14 19.17 6.68
N ASP A 223 -19.78 18.01 6.86
CA ASP A 223 -21.09 17.71 6.29
C ASP A 223 -22.19 18.47 7.03
N VAL A 224 -22.14 18.50 8.37
CA VAL A 224 -23.07 19.32 9.19
C VAL A 224 -22.94 20.80 8.82
N ARG A 225 -21.71 21.30 8.66
CA ARG A 225 -21.45 22.69 8.22
C ARG A 225 -22.06 22.98 6.84
N LYS A 226 -21.92 22.05 5.89
CA LYS A 226 -22.50 22.19 4.54
C LYS A 226 -24.03 22.16 4.58
N VAL A 227 -24.61 21.23 5.35
CA VAL A 227 -26.06 21.12 5.57
C VAL A 227 -26.62 22.41 6.17
N LEU A 228 -25.98 22.97 7.20
CA LEU A 228 -26.38 24.27 7.77
C LEU A 228 -26.34 25.40 6.74
N SER A 229 -25.29 25.43 5.90
CA SER A 229 -25.18 26.44 4.85
C SER A 229 -26.24 26.29 3.77
N ASP A 230 -26.60 25.05 3.40
CA ASP A 230 -27.61 24.75 2.39
C ASP A 230 -29.01 25.07 2.95
N LEU A 231 -29.30 24.65 4.18
CA LEU A 231 -30.55 24.97 4.90
C LEU A 231 -30.75 26.48 5.05
N ALA A 232 -29.71 27.24 5.39
CA ALA A 232 -29.81 28.70 5.51
C ALA A 232 -30.09 29.39 4.16
N LYS A 233 -29.80 28.74 3.03
CA LYS A 233 -30.17 29.25 1.69
C LYS A 233 -31.59 28.86 1.30
N SER A 234 -32.07 27.68 1.70
CA SER A 234 -33.37 27.14 1.29
C SER A 234 -34.51 27.46 2.25
N ASP A 235 -34.25 27.55 3.56
CA ASP A 235 -35.24 27.79 4.60
C ASP A 235 -35.01 29.16 5.25
N ARG A 236 -35.96 30.08 5.04
CA ARG A 236 -35.90 31.45 5.57
C ARG A 236 -35.95 31.52 7.11
N ARG A 237 -36.34 30.42 7.77
CA ARG A 237 -36.37 30.34 9.24
C ARG A 237 -34.97 30.19 9.83
N LEU A 238 -33.98 29.73 9.07
CA LEU A 238 -32.61 29.57 9.56
C LEU A 238 -31.75 30.79 9.18
N VAL A 239 -31.35 31.57 10.18
CA VAL A 239 -30.55 32.79 9.97
C VAL A 239 -29.14 32.60 10.52
N ARG A 240 -28.15 33.09 9.78
CA ARG A 240 -26.75 33.09 10.24
C ARG A 240 -26.55 34.20 11.28
N ALA A 241 -26.26 33.82 12.53
CA ALA A 241 -26.09 34.73 13.67
C ALA A 241 -24.62 35.10 13.93
N GLY A 242 -23.67 34.54 13.18
CA GLY A 242 -22.24 34.83 13.29
C GLY A 242 -21.42 34.05 12.26
N ARG A 243 -20.09 34.05 12.41
CA ARG A 243 -19.21 33.25 11.52
C ARG A 243 -19.55 31.77 11.62
N ASP A 244 -19.75 31.28 12.84
CA ASP A 244 -19.93 29.86 13.16
C ASP A 244 -21.19 29.62 14.00
N ALA A 245 -22.22 30.46 13.86
CA ALA A 245 -23.47 30.33 14.59
C ALA A 245 -24.70 30.53 13.70
N TYR A 246 -25.74 29.74 13.97
CA TYR A 246 -27.04 29.77 13.29
C TYR A 246 -28.17 29.88 14.31
N LEU A 247 -29.25 30.54 13.93
CA LEU A 247 -30.41 30.83 14.76
C LEU A 247 -31.66 30.39 14.00
N TRP A 248 -32.50 29.57 14.63
CA TRP A 248 -33.82 29.26 14.12
C TRP A 248 -34.84 30.31 14.57
N ALA A 249 -35.32 31.12 13.61
CA ALA A 249 -36.30 32.20 13.77
C ALA A 249 -37.61 31.82 13.05
N PRO A 250 -38.67 31.39 13.77
CA PRO A 250 -39.91 30.88 13.17
C PRO A 250 -40.58 31.89 12.22
N ASP A 251 -40.48 33.18 12.57
CA ASP A 251 -41.14 34.28 11.86
C ASP A 251 -40.24 34.90 10.78
N GLY A 252 -39.02 34.39 10.59
CA GLY A 252 -38.02 34.95 9.67
C GLY A 252 -37.55 36.38 10.01
N LYS A 253 -37.97 36.93 11.16
CA LYS A 253 -37.60 38.27 11.63
C LYS A 253 -36.64 38.15 12.81
N ILE A 254 -35.44 38.71 12.66
CA ILE A 254 -34.50 38.90 13.77
C ILE A 254 -35.05 40.06 14.62
N GLY A 255 -35.93 39.77 15.56
CA GLY A 255 -36.29 40.72 16.61
C GLY A 255 -35.04 41.10 17.41
N GLN A 256 -34.92 42.36 17.79
CA GLN A 256 -33.79 42.98 18.48
C GLN A 256 -33.32 42.18 19.71
N LEU A 257 -32.36 41.26 19.52
CA LEU A 257 -31.60 40.67 20.62
C LEU A 257 -30.56 41.70 21.07
N GLN A 258 -30.66 42.19 22.31
CA GLN A 258 -29.73 43.18 22.86
C GLN A 258 -28.31 42.62 22.97
N PRO A 259 -27.29 43.29 22.38
CA PRO A 259 -25.90 42.90 22.56
C PRO A 259 -25.39 43.34 23.94
N VAL A 260 -24.96 42.39 24.75
CA VAL A 260 -24.21 42.64 25.99
C VAL A 260 -22.92 43.40 25.64
N GLY A 261 -22.60 44.45 26.42
CA GLY A 261 -21.60 45.48 26.10
C GLY A 261 -20.22 44.98 25.62
N PRO A 262 -19.75 45.34 24.40
CA PRO A 262 -18.66 44.65 23.71
C PRO A 262 -17.23 45.04 24.09
N ARG A 263 -16.99 46.06 24.93
CA ARG A 263 -15.61 46.60 25.13
C ARG A 263 -14.87 46.04 26.34
N GLN A 264 -15.55 45.74 27.44
CA GLN A 264 -14.90 45.24 28.66
C GLN A 264 -14.53 43.76 28.53
N THR A 265 -15.33 42.99 27.78
CA THR A 265 -15.08 41.58 27.46
C THR A 265 -13.85 41.38 26.58
N LEU A 266 -13.60 42.25 25.59
CA LEU A 266 -12.49 42.10 24.65
C LEU A 266 -11.10 42.21 25.31
N ARG A 267 -10.94 43.08 26.32
CA ARG A 267 -9.65 43.20 27.03
C ARG A 267 -9.37 41.96 27.88
N VAL A 268 -10.38 41.47 28.59
CA VAL A 268 -10.29 40.26 29.41
C VAL A 268 -10.01 39.05 28.52
N GLN A 269 -10.72 38.91 27.39
CA GLN A 269 -10.50 37.84 26.42
C GLN A 269 -9.08 37.86 25.83
N ARG A 270 -8.56 39.05 25.45
CA ARG A 270 -7.18 39.16 24.95
C ARG A 270 -6.15 38.74 26.00
N GLN A 271 -6.35 39.15 27.26
CA GLN A 271 -5.44 38.72 28.33
C GLN A 271 -5.51 37.21 28.55
N ALA A 272 -6.70 36.62 28.54
CA ALA A 272 -6.87 35.17 28.66
C ALA A 272 -6.16 34.43 27.51
N ILE A 273 -6.32 34.88 26.26
CA ILE A 273 -5.61 34.31 25.10
C ILE A 273 -4.10 34.43 25.27
N SER A 274 -3.60 35.58 25.73
CA SER A 274 -2.16 35.79 25.99
C SER A 274 -1.62 34.80 27.01
N ASN A 275 -2.33 34.60 28.12
CA ASN A 275 -1.92 33.69 29.18
C ASN A 275 -1.94 32.24 28.67
N ALA A 276 -3.01 31.82 27.99
CA ALA A 276 -3.13 30.48 27.43
C ALA A 276 -2.02 30.17 26.41
N VAL A 277 -1.75 31.08 25.49
CA VAL A 277 -0.68 30.91 24.48
C VAL A 277 0.70 30.84 25.14
N SER A 278 0.97 31.69 26.13
CA SER A 278 2.23 31.67 26.88
C SER A 278 2.40 30.36 27.66
N GLU A 279 1.33 29.86 28.28
CA GLU A 279 1.33 28.60 29.00
C GLU A 279 1.68 27.42 28.08
N VAL A 280 0.97 27.26 26.95
CA VAL A 280 1.21 26.19 25.96
C VAL A 280 2.69 26.15 25.53
N LEU A 281 3.28 27.31 25.26
CA LEU A 281 4.68 27.41 24.85
C LEU A 281 5.64 27.06 25.98
N ARG A 282 5.33 27.45 27.23
CA ARG A 282 6.17 27.17 28.41
C ARG A 282 6.11 25.71 28.85
N THR A 283 4.99 25.01 28.62
CA THR A 283 4.87 23.58 28.92
C THR A 283 5.79 22.72 28.03
N ARG A 284 6.23 23.24 26.88
CA ARG A 284 7.09 22.53 25.93
C ARG A 284 8.36 23.32 25.58
N PRO A 285 9.26 23.56 26.55
CA PRO A 285 10.49 24.30 26.29
C PRO A 285 11.36 23.56 25.27
N GLY A 286 11.97 24.31 24.37
CA GLY A 286 12.85 23.75 23.33
C GLY A 286 12.13 23.05 22.19
N ILE A 287 10.79 23.07 22.13
CA ILE A 287 10.02 22.50 21.02
C ILE A 287 9.41 23.64 20.19
N ALA A 288 9.59 23.61 18.88
CA ALA A 288 8.95 24.57 17.99
C ALA A 288 7.55 24.10 17.62
N LEU A 289 6.54 24.85 18.04
CA LEU A 289 5.13 24.58 17.76
C LEU A 289 4.63 25.46 16.62
N THR A 290 3.79 24.88 15.76
CA THR A 290 3.08 25.61 14.72
C THR A 290 1.92 26.43 15.29
N ILE A 291 1.49 27.47 14.58
CA ILE A 291 0.32 28.29 14.99
C ILE A 291 -0.92 27.41 15.19
N SER A 292 -1.12 26.37 14.37
CA SER A 292 -2.27 25.47 14.48
C SER A 292 -2.22 24.63 15.76
N GLU A 293 -1.07 24.06 16.11
CA GLU A 293 -0.91 23.31 17.38
C GLU A 293 -1.10 24.23 18.60
N ILE A 294 -0.50 25.42 18.56
CA ILE A 294 -0.68 26.42 19.63
C ILE A 294 -2.16 26.82 19.74
N TYR A 295 -2.85 26.96 18.62
CA TYR A 295 -4.28 27.29 18.59
C TYR A 295 -5.13 26.18 19.22
N GLU A 296 -4.95 24.94 18.80
CA GLU A 296 -5.70 23.80 19.31
C GLU A 296 -5.52 23.64 20.83
N GLU A 297 -4.29 23.76 21.31
CA GLU A 297 -4.00 23.65 22.75
C GLU A 297 -4.52 24.87 23.53
N ALA A 298 -4.38 26.08 22.99
CA ALA A 298 -4.90 27.28 23.64
C ALA A 298 -6.43 27.26 23.73
N VAL A 299 -7.14 26.71 22.74
CA VAL A 299 -8.61 26.54 22.77
C VAL A 299 -9.02 25.63 23.93
N ASN A 300 -8.23 24.61 24.27
CA ASN A 300 -8.52 23.71 25.38
C ASN A 300 -8.33 24.36 26.76
N LEU A 301 -7.52 25.42 26.85
CA LEU A 301 -7.29 26.18 28.08
C LEU A 301 -8.28 27.34 28.29
N LEU A 302 -9.11 27.65 27.29
CA LEU A 302 -10.02 28.79 27.31
C LEU A 302 -11.48 28.33 27.41
N GLU A 303 -12.28 29.06 28.18
CA GLU A 303 -13.74 28.84 28.26
C GLU A 303 -14.50 29.27 26.98
N PHE A 304 -13.78 29.77 25.97
CA PHE A 304 -14.33 30.23 24.71
C PHE A 304 -13.36 29.92 23.56
N THR A 305 -13.86 29.86 22.33
CA THR A 305 -13.05 29.58 21.14
C THR A 305 -12.53 30.90 20.53
N PRO A 306 -11.24 31.27 20.69
CA PRO A 306 -10.69 32.45 20.05
C PRO A 306 -10.63 32.28 18.52
N ALA A 307 -10.55 33.39 17.81
CA ALA A 307 -10.19 33.37 16.40
C ALA A 307 -8.68 33.11 16.24
N GLU A 308 -8.28 32.28 15.27
CA GLU A 308 -6.85 31.99 14.99
C GLU A 308 -6.05 33.29 14.71
N SER A 309 -6.70 34.30 14.12
CA SER A 309 -6.09 35.62 13.88
C SER A 309 -5.69 36.34 15.17
N ASP A 310 -6.41 36.12 16.27
CA ASP A 310 -6.11 36.74 17.57
C ASP A 310 -4.97 36.01 18.27
N VAL A 311 -4.92 34.67 18.20
CA VAL A 311 -3.77 33.88 18.64
C VAL A 311 -2.51 34.30 17.87
N ARG A 312 -2.60 34.43 16.54
CA ARG A 312 -1.47 34.87 15.71
C ARG A 312 -1.01 36.29 16.06
N ARG A 313 -1.93 37.19 16.37
CA ARG A 313 -1.60 38.55 16.82
C ARG A 313 -0.87 38.48 18.16
N MET A 314 -1.41 37.70 19.09
CA MET A 314 -0.86 37.54 20.44
C MET A 314 0.56 36.95 20.42
N LEU A 315 0.81 35.95 19.58
CA LEU A 315 2.15 35.38 19.38
C LEU A 315 3.17 36.43 18.88
N LYS A 316 2.74 37.35 18.01
CA LYS A 316 3.62 38.43 17.53
C LYS A 316 3.92 39.45 18.63
N ASP A 317 2.95 39.73 19.48
CA ASP A 317 3.12 40.68 20.59
C ASP A 317 3.99 40.05 21.68
N LEU A 318 3.72 38.79 22.05
CA LEU A 318 4.54 38.02 22.98
C LEU A 318 5.98 37.86 22.48
N ALA A 319 6.21 37.56 21.20
CA ALA A 319 7.57 37.42 20.66
C ALA A 319 8.36 38.75 20.67
N LYS A 320 7.70 39.89 20.87
CA LYS A 320 8.37 41.18 21.08
C LYS A 320 8.64 41.47 22.56
N SER A 321 7.73 41.05 23.45
CA SER A 321 7.82 41.35 24.88
C SER A 321 8.60 40.30 25.68
N GLU A 322 8.53 39.04 25.28
CA GLU A 322 9.10 37.89 26.00
C GLU A 322 10.42 37.47 25.35
N ARG A 323 11.53 37.63 26.08
CA ARG A 323 12.89 37.35 25.57
C ARG A 323 13.11 35.91 25.13
N TYR A 324 12.42 34.96 25.76
CA TYR A 324 12.58 33.52 25.52
C TYR A 324 11.71 32.98 24.39
N LEU A 325 10.77 33.78 23.86
CA LEU A 325 9.90 33.36 22.78
C LEU A 325 10.51 33.72 21.43
N VAL A 326 10.99 32.71 20.70
CA VAL A 326 11.65 32.88 19.40
C VAL A 326 10.74 32.44 18.27
N LYS A 327 10.67 33.25 17.21
CA LYS A 327 10.00 32.88 15.97
C LYS A 327 10.92 32.00 15.11
N VAL A 328 10.62 30.71 15.04
CA VAL A 328 11.45 29.70 14.33
C VAL A 328 11.12 29.62 12.84
N GLY A 329 9.90 29.99 12.43
CA GLY A 329 9.48 29.91 11.03
C GLY A 329 8.37 30.91 10.68
N ARG A 330 7.79 30.78 9.47
CA ARG A 330 6.68 31.65 9.03
C ARG A 330 5.51 31.60 10.03
N ASP A 331 5.18 30.39 10.46
CA ASP A 331 4.03 30.04 11.28
C ASP A 331 4.42 29.11 12.45
N ALA A 332 5.63 29.26 12.99
CA ALA A 332 6.13 28.45 14.11
C ALA A 332 6.89 29.30 15.13
N TYR A 333 6.68 28.99 16.40
CA TYR A 333 7.23 29.68 17.57
C TYR A 333 7.74 28.65 18.57
N ALA A 334 8.79 29.00 19.32
CA ALA A 334 9.36 28.14 20.36
C ALA A 334 9.70 28.94 21.60
N TRP A 335 9.47 28.35 22.77
CA TRP A 335 10.00 28.85 24.03
C TRP A 335 11.40 28.28 24.23
N ALA A 336 12.44 29.11 24.14
CA ALA A 336 13.85 28.72 24.22
C ALA A 336 14.53 29.39 25.42
N PRO A 337 14.34 28.87 26.65
CA PRO A 337 14.94 29.47 27.86
C PRO A 337 16.47 29.44 27.80
N ASP A 338 17.04 28.40 27.20
CA ASP A 338 18.49 28.18 27.09
C ASP A 338 19.13 28.92 25.89
N GLY A 339 18.34 29.67 25.12
CA GLY A 339 18.79 30.37 23.91
C GLY A 339 19.08 29.46 22.71
N VAL A 340 18.99 28.14 22.86
CA VAL A 340 19.11 27.19 21.75
C VAL A 340 17.82 27.21 20.93
N ILE A 341 17.93 27.67 19.68
CA ILE A 341 16.78 27.75 18.77
C ILE A 341 16.50 26.34 18.23
N PRO A 342 15.33 25.75 18.51
CA PRO A 342 15.03 24.42 18.01
C PRO A 342 14.89 24.38 16.49
N PRO A 343 15.14 23.22 15.87
CA PRO A 343 14.97 23.07 14.42
C PRO A 343 13.53 23.35 14.04
N ARG A 344 13.36 23.91 12.83
CA ARG A 344 12.03 24.23 12.31
C ARG A 344 11.19 22.95 12.21
N PRO A 345 9.94 22.94 12.70
CA PRO A 345 9.11 21.75 12.65
C PRO A 345 8.87 21.37 11.18
N ALA A 346 8.95 20.08 10.91
CA ALA A 346 8.73 19.52 9.59
C ALA A 346 7.26 19.71 9.20
N PRO A 347 6.95 20.21 7.99
CA PRO A 347 5.58 20.21 7.48
C PRO A 347 5.00 18.79 7.49
N PRO A 348 3.68 18.61 7.65
CA PRO A 348 3.07 17.27 7.76
C PRO A 348 3.43 16.31 6.63
N HIS A 349 3.50 16.79 5.39
CA HIS A 349 3.92 15.97 4.26
C HIS A 349 5.40 15.54 4.35
N VAL A 350 6.28 16.36 4.93
CA VAL A 350 7.68 16.02 5.17
C VAL A 350 7.82 15.01 6.30
N VAL A 351 6.98 15.09 7.35
CA VAL A 351 6.92 14.06 8.40
C VAL A 351 6.67 12.69 7.78
N GLY A 352 5.66 12.58 6.91
CA GLY A 352 5.40 11.32 6.19
C GLY A 352 6.55 10.87 5.27
N MET A 353 7.33 11.80 4.69
CA MET A 353 8.55 11.46 3.95
C MET A 353 9.65 10.91 4.86
N ILE A 354 9.84 11.48 6.05
CA ILE A 354 10.81 11.03 7.06
C ILE A 354 10.43 9.62 7.54
N GLU A 355 9.15 9.38 7.86
CA GLU A 355 8.66 8.08 8.28
C GLU A 355 8.85 7.00 7.21
N ARG A 356 8.49 7.29 5.95
CA ARG A 356 8.78 6.39 4.82
C ARG A 356 10.26 6.10 4.68
N ARG A 357 11.11 7.11 4.88
CA ARG A 357 12.55 6.93 4.81
C ARG A 357 13.07 6.00 5.91
N TRP A 358 12.54 6.11 7.14
CA TRP A 358 12.86 5.18 8.24
C TRP A 358 12.40 3.75 7.95
N ARG A 359 11.30 3.58 7.21
CA ARG A 359 10.84 2.25 6.73
C ARG A 359 11.71 1.65 5.62
N GLY A 360 12.67 2.40 5.08
CA GLY A 360 13.58 1.92 4.04
C GLY A 360 13.23 2.37 2.63
N ASP A 361 12.11 3.08 2.41
CA ASP A 361 11.73 3.56 1.08
C ASP A 361 12.87 4.41 0.47
N THR A 362 13.14 4.20 -0.80
CA THR A 362 14.09 4.99 -1.57
C THR A 362 13.58 6.41 -1.75
N LEU A 363 14.49 7.37 -1.98
CA LEU A 363 14.12 8.77 -2.24
C LEU A 363 13.22 8.91 -3.48
N ASP A 364 13.29 7.96 -4.41
CA ASP A 364 12.48 7.96 -5.62
C ASP A 364 11.05 7.50 -5.35
N GLU A 365 10.87 6.39 -4.61
CA GLU A 365 9.54 5.90 -4.18
C GLU A 365 8.81 6.93 -3.30
N ILE A 366 9.53 7.58 -2.39
CA ILE A 366 8.99 8.70 -1.61
C ILE A 366 8.57 9.84 -2.54
N GLY A 367 9.40 10.15 -3.54
CA GLY A 367 9.10 11.18 -4.54
C GLY A 367 7.80 10.90 -5.29
N GLN A 368 7.64 9.67 -5.80
CA GLN A 368 6.45 9.23 -6.52
C GLN A 368 5.20 9.30 -5.61
N ALA A 369 5.29 8.84 -4.36
CA ALA A 369 4.16 8.83 -3.43
C ALA A 369 3.65 10.24 -3.08
N PHE A 370 4.53 11.23 -3.02
CA PHE A 370 4.17 12.62 -2.67
C PHE A 370 4.11 13.57 -3.88
N GLY A 371 4.29 13.07 -5.10
CA GLY A 371 4.29 13.90 -6.32
C GLY A 371 5.41 14.93 -6.36
N VAL A 372 6.59 14.61 -5.80
CA VAL A 372 7.78 15.49 -5.78
C VAL A 372 8.99 14.77 -6.36
N THR A 373 9.95 15.52 -6.90
CA THR A 373 11.15 14.91 -7.47
C THR A 373 12.04 14.31 -6.38
N ARG A 374 12.81 13.26 -6.72
CA ARG A 374 13.81 12.65 -5.84
C ARG A 374 14.75 13.67 -5.17
N GLU A 375 15.25 14.63 -5.95
CA GLU A 375 16.14 15.68 -5.45
C GLU A 375 15.43 16.59 -4.45
N ARG A 376 14.13 16.85 -4.66
CA ARG A 376 13.33 17.63 -3.73
C ARG A 376 13.15 16.90 -2.40
N VAL A 377 12.90 15.59 -2.42
CA VAL A 377 12.84 14.77 -1.19
C VAL A 377 14.16 14.84 -0.43
N ARG A 378 15.29 14.67 -1.12
CA ARG A 378 16.64 14.76 -0.51
C ARG A 378 16.84 16.10 0.21
N GLN A 379 16.48 17.21 -0.44
CA GLN A 379 16.61 18.54 0.14
C GLN A 379 15.70 18.73 1.36
N LEU A 380 14.47 18.23 1.31
CA LEU A 380 13.52 18.30 2.43
C LEU A 380 14.02 17.48 3.62
N LEU A 381 14.46 16.23 3.41
CA LEU A 381 15.03 15.40 4.48
C LEU A 381 16.26 16.07 5.10
N LYS A 382 17.19 16.58 4.29
CA LYS A 382 18.37 17.30 4.80
C LYS A 382 17.99 18.53 5.63
N LYS A 383 16.96 19.27 5.20
CA LYS A 383 16.51 20.51 5.86
C LYS A 383 15.79 20.25 7.19
N TYR A 384 15.09 19.13 7.30
CA TYR A 384 14.22 18.82 8.43
C TYR A 384 14.73 17.66 9.30
N GLY A 385 15.98 17.23 9.13
CA GLY A 385 16.62 16.21 9.99
C GLY A 385 16.19 14.77 9.71
N GLY A 386 15.84 14.45 8.46
CA GLY A 386 15.54 13.08 8.04
C GLY A 386 16.79 12.19 7.99
N PRO A 387 16.63 10.86 8.14
CA PRO A 387 17.75 9.93 8.23
C PRO A 387 18.56 9.87 6.94
N SER A 388 19.88 9.80 7.12
CA SER A 388 20.84 9.64 6.04
C SER A 388 20.75 8.24 5.41
N TRP A 389 21.32 8.09 4.22
CA TRP A 389 21.40 6.77 3.57
C TRP A 389 22.20 5.76 4.40
N ALA A 390 23.25 6.19 5.10
CA ALA A 390 24.06 5.32 5.95
C ALA A 390 23.26 4.78 7.14
N GLU A 391 22.43 5.61 7.76
CA GLU A 391 21.58 5.20 8.89
C GLU A 391 20.50 4.23 8.45
N VAL A 392 19.81 4.52 7.34
CA VAL A 392 18.80 3.60 6.77
C VAL A 392 19.43 2.25 6.42
N ARG A 393 20.61 2.25 5.79
CA ARG A 393 21.33 1.02 5.45
C ARG A 393 21.71 0.22 6.70
N ARG A 394 22.19 0.89 7.75
CA ARG A 394 22.54 0.23 9.02
C ARG A 394 21.33 -0.46 9.63
N LEU A 395 20.18 0.21 9.66
CA LEU A 395 18.93 -0.38 10.18
C LEU A 395 18.46 -1.57 9.35
N GLN A 396 18.57 -1.49 8.02
CA GLN A 396 18.20 -2.60 7.14
C GLN A 396 19.10 -3.83 7.37
N ILE A 397 20.40 -3.62 7.58
CA ILE A 397 21.32 -4.71 7.93
C ILE A 397 20.92 -5.31 9.28
N GLU A 398 20.70 -4.48 10.30
CA GLU A 398 20.30 -4.93 11.64
C GLU A 398 18.95 -5.68 11.64
N GLN A 399 17.98 -5.22 10.84
CA GLN A 399 16.70 -5.89 10.63
C GLN A 399 16.88 -7.23 9.93
N ALA A 400 17.65 -7.28 8.84
CA ALA A 400 17.93 -8.53 8.12
C ALA A 400 18.68 -9.54 9.00
N GLU A 401 19.64 -9.09 9.81
CA GLU A 401 20.32 -9.92 10.81
C GLU A 401 19.39 -10.38 11.93
N GLY A 402 18.42 -9.56 12.31
CA GLY A 402 17.37 -9.92 13.26
C GLY A 402 16.43 -10.98 12.72
N GLU A 403 15.96 -10.82 11.48
CA GLU A 403 15.10 -11.78 10.77
C GLU A 403 15.81 -13.11 10.54
N GLU A 404 17.07 -13.08 10.11
CA GLU A 404 17.88 -14.29 9.93
C GLU A 404 18.10 -15.03 11.25
N ARG A 405 18.39 -14.30 12.35
CA ARG A 405 18.48 -14.91 13.69
C ARG A 405 17.16 -15.52 14.14
N ALA A 406 16.04 -14.84 13.89
CA ALA A 406 14.72 -15.37 14.22
C ALA A 406 14.40 -16.62 13.39
N ARG A 407 14.76 -16.64 12.10
CA ARG A 407 14.63 -17.80 11.22
C ARG A 407 15.50 -18.96 11.68
N GLN A 408 16.76 -18.69 12.01
CA GLN A 408 17.69 -19.68 12.57
C GLN A 408 17.13 -20.31 13.84
N GLU A 409 16.64 -19.51 14.79
CA GLU A 409 16.07 -20.02 16.05
C GLU A 409 14.80 -20.84 15.81
N ALA A 410 13.93 -20.41 14.89
CA ALA A 410 12.71 -21.13 14.54
C ALA A 410 13.00 -22.50 13.88
N VAL A 411 13.96 -22.54 12.95
CA VAL A 411 14.43 -23.78 12.33
C VAL A 411 15.09 -24.68 13.37
N ALA A 412 16.01 -24.14 14.17
CA ALA A 412 16.69 -24.88 15.23
C ALA A 412 15.72 -25.49 16.24
N THR A 413 14.70 -24.74 16.66
CA THR A 413 13.65 -25.23 17.58
C THR A 413 12.91 -26.42 16.99
N LYS A 414 12.47 -26.33 15.73
CA LYS A 414 11.80 -27.45 15.05
C LYS A 414 12.70 -28.68 14.94
N ILE A 415 13.99 -28.49 14.63
CA ILE A 415 14.97 -29.58 14.59
C ILE A 415 15.09 -30.24 15.97
N ARG A 416 15.23 -29.45 17.04
CA ARG A 416 15.30 -29.97 18.42
C ARG A 416 14.04 -30.75 18.79
N THR A 417 12.86 -30.23 18.48
CA THR A 417 11.59 -30.91 18.78
C THR A 417 11.48 -32.24 18.04
N LEU A 418 11.86 -32.30 16.75
CA LEU A 418 11.85 -33.56 15.99
C LEU A 418 12.85 -34.57 16.55
N LEU A 419 14.03 -34.09 16.96
CA LEU A 419 15.14 -34.94 17.42
C LEU A 419 15.11 -35.26 18.91
N ALA A 420 14.12 -34.77 19.66
CA ALA A 420 13.90 -35.11 21.06
C ALA A 420 13.50 -36.59 21.18
N GLY A 421 14.50 -37.47 21.32
CA GLY A 421 14.31 -38.93 21.42
C GLY A 421 14.41 -39.68 20.08
N ALA A 422 14.63 -38.96 18.97
CA ALA A 422 14.93 -39.57 17.68
C ALA A 422 16.44 -39.74 17.50
N GLY A 423 16.84 -40.82 16.82
CA GLY A 423 18.25 -41.06 16.49
C GLY A 423 18.80 -40.10 15.44
N ALA A 424 20.09 -40.24 15.14
CA ALA A 424 20.76 -39.47 14.10
C ALA A 424 20.06 -39.61 12.72
N THR A 425 20.09 -38.54 11.91
CA THR A 425 19.32 -38.44 10.65
C THR A 425 19.96 -37.45 9.67
N THR A 426 19.51 -37.41 8.42
CA THR A 426 20.02 -36.47 7.40
C THR A 426 19.22 -35.16 7.38
N PRO A 427 19.81 -34.04 6.93
CA PRO A 427 19.06 -32.80 6.69
C PRO A 427 17.85 -32.97 5.77
N GLU A 428 17.94 -33.86 4.77
CA GLU A 428 16.86 -34.13 3.82
C GLU A 428 15.66 -34.82 4.50
N ASP A 429 15.93 -35.78 5.40
CA ASP A 429 14.88 -36.47 6.15
C ASP A 429 14.18 -35.53 7.13
N VAL A 430 14.95 -34.66 7.80
CA VAL A 430 14.42 -33.63 8.70
C VAL A 430 13.58 -32.64 7.91
N ALA A 431 14.02 -32.19 6.74
CA ALA A 431 13.26 -31.32 5.84
C ALA A 431 11.93 -31.98 5.43
N ALA A 432 11.96 -33.25 5.02
CA ALA A 432 10.77 -34.01 4.66
C ALA A 432 9.77 -34.15 5.84
N LYS A 433 10.26 -34.41 7.06
CA LYS A 433 9.42 -34.60 8.25
C LYS A 433 8.87 -33.28 8.83
N THR A 434 9.59 -32.18 8.67
CA THR A 434 9.21 -30.86 9.24
C THR A 434 8.55 -29.91 8.23
N GLY A 435 8.61 -30.24 6.94
CA GLY A 435 8.21 -29.36 5.85
C GLY A 435 9.12 -28.14 5.66
N LEU A 436 10.32 -28.16 6.24
CA LEU A 436 11.31 -27.09 6.11
C LEU A 436 12.12 -27.25 4.81
N ASP A 437 12.74 -26.16 4.36
CA ASP A 437 13.70 -26.20 3.26
C ASP A 437 14.99 -26.92 3.68
N ALA A 438 15.50 -27.81 2.82
CA ALA A 438 16.67 -28.63 3.14
C ALA A 438 17.95 -27.80 3.28
N ALA A 439 18.09 -26.68 2.54
CA ALA A 439 19.23 -25.79 2.67
C ALA A 439 19.18 -25.05 4.02
N ASP A 440 18.01 -24.60 4.45
CA ASP A 440 17.81 -23.99 5.77
C ASP A 440 18.14 -24.97 6.91
N VAL A 441 17.64 -26.21 6.84
CA VAL A 441 17.93 -27.25 7.84
C VAL A 441 19.43 -27.52 7.91
N SER A 442 20.09 -27.62 6.76
CA SER A 442 21.53 -27.83 6.65
C SER A 442 22.34 -26.65 7.22
N LYS A 443 21.91 -25.41 6.94
CA LYS A 443 22.56 -24.16 7.34
C LYS A 443 22.39 -23.86 8.83
N PHE A 444 21.19 -24.06 9.36
CA PHE A 444 20.81 -23.71 10.73
C PHE A 444 20.75 -24.92 11.67
N TRP A 445 21.52 -25.97 11.36
CA TRP A 445 21.59 -27.15 12.20
C TRP A 445 22.13 -26.78 13.60
N PRO A 446 21.42 -27.12 14.70
CA PRO A 446 21.84 -26.75 16.06
C PRO A 446 23.20 -27.35 16.41
N THR A 447 24.09 -26.55 17.00
CA THR A 447 25.45 -26.97 17.37
C THR A 447 25.46 -28.12 18.36
N ASP A 448 24.50 -28.12 19.29
CA ASP A 448 24.26 -29.17 20.28
C ASP A 448 23.87 -30.52 19.64
N LEU A 449 23.26 -30.50 18.45
CA LEU A 449 22.79 -31.69 17.73
C LEU A 449 23.67 -32.09 16.56
N VAL A 450 24.86 -31.51 16.41
CA VAL A 450 25.78 -31.84 15.29
C VAL A 450 26.15 -33.32 15.27
N HIS A 451 26.25 -33.96 16.44
CA HIS A 451 26.54 -35.39 16.55
C HIS A 451 25.45 -36.26 15.88
N LEU A 452 24.19 -35.80 15.88
CA LEU A 452 23.07 -36.48 15.23
C LEU A 452 22.97 -36.22 13.71
N ARG A 453 23.81 -35.34 13.15
CA ARG A 453 23.76 -35.01 11.73
C ARG A 453 24.46 -36.07 10.89
N LEU A 454 23.73 -36.67 9.96
CA LEU A 454 24.28 -37.51 8.90
C LEU A 454 24.50 -36.70 7.62
N TRP A 455 25.57 -37.03 6.91
CA TRP A 455 25.81 -36.46 5.58
C TRP A 455 25.00 -37.24 4.54
N GLY A 456 24.42 -36.52 3.58
CA GLY A 456 23.77 -37.10 2.40
C GLY A 456 24.73 -38.03 1.63
N HIS A 457 24.20 -38.80 0.68
CA HIS A 457 25.06 -39.55 -0.24
C HIS A 457 25.85 -38.53 -1.07
N GLY A 458 27.04 -38.15 -0.61
CA GLY A 458 28.00 -37.56 -1.50
C GLY A 458 28.22 -38.60 -2.60
N SER A 459 27.78 -38.30 -3.82
CA SER A 459 28.19 -39.03 -5.01
C SER A 459 29.67 -38.71 -5.23
N HIS A 460 30.52 -39.24 -4.35
CA HIS A 460 31.91 -39.45 -4.73
C HIS A 460 31.85 -40.58 -5.75
N GLU A 461 31.60 -40.21 -7.01
CA GLU A 461 32.05 -41.01 -8.14
C GLU A 461 33.53 -41.27 -7.87
N SER A 462 33.80 -42.50 -7.47
CA SER A 462 35.17 -42.96 -7.28
C SER A 462 35.85 -42.78 -8.63
N ARG A 463 36.98 -42.07 -8.64
CA ARG A 463 37.84 -41.93 -9.83
C ARG A 463 38.13 -43.26 -10.53
N TRP A 464 38.01 -44.36 -9.78
CA TRP A 464 38.22 -45.72 -10.26
C TRP A 464 36.89 -46.48 -10.23
N SER A 465 36.45 -46.91 -11.41
CA SER A 465 35.48 -47.97 -11.62
C SER A 465 36.06 -49.33 -11.23
N ASP A 466 35.22 -50.31 -10.93
CA ASP A 466 35.70 -51.62 -10.49
C ASP A 466 36.57 -52.28 -11.57
N GLU A 467 36.25 -52.13 -12.86
CA GLU A 467 37.06 -52.66 -13.98
C GLU A 467 38.42 -51.96 -14.09
N GLU A 468 38.49 -50.64 -13.92
CA GLU A 468 39.78 -49.93 -13.91
C GLU A 468 40.68 -50.40 -12.76
N ILE A 469 40.10 -50.73 -11.60
CA ILE A 469 40.86 -51.29 -10.49
C ILE A 469 41.42 -52.67 -10.86
N LEU A 470 40.61 -53.53 -11.48
CA LEU A 470 41.05 -54.86 -11.91
C LEU A 470 42.14 -54.77 -12.97
N GLU A 471 42.03 -53.84 -13.93
CA GLU A 471 43.05 -53.64 -14.97
C GLU A 471 44.39 -53.19 -14.40
N VAL A 472 44.38 -52.27 -13.44
CA VAL A 472 45.60 -51.84 -12.73
C VAL A 472 46.22 -53.02 -11.94
N ILE A 473 45.40 -53.91 -11.36
CA ILE A 473 45.91 -55.11 -10.69
C ILE A 473 46.55 -56.08 -11.71
N ARG A 474 45.96 -56.24 -12.90
CA ARG A 474 46.54 -57.03 -14.00
C ARG A 474 47.87 -56.41 -14.47
N GLU A 475 47.93 -55.09 -14.61
CA GLU A 475 49.15 -54.37 -14.98
C GLU A 475 50.26 -54.56 -13.92
N ALA A 476 49.94 -54.42 -12.64
CA ALA A 476 50.90 -54.62 -11.56
C ALA A 476 51.47 -56.05 -11.52
N ALA A 477 50.66 -57.04 -11.89
CA ALA A 477 51.09 -58.44 -11.97
C ALA A 477 52.14 -58.72 -13.05
N ILE A 478 52.30 -57.81 -14.03
CA ILE A 478 53.36 -57.89 -15.05
C ILE A 478 54.72 -57.62 -14.39
N TYR A 479 54.77 -56.74 -13.39
CA TYR A 479 56.00 -56.32 -12.73
C TYR A 479 56.37 -57.20 -11.52
N GLU A 480 55.39 -57.83 -10.87
CA GLU A 480 55.61 -58.67 -9.69
C GLU A 480 54.76 -59.95 -9.71
N PHE A 481 55.41 -61.10 -9.50
CA PHE A 481 54.75 -62.39 -9.40
C PHE A 481 55.37 -63.28 -8.28
N PRO A 482 54.55 -63.87 -7.39
CA PRO A 482 53.11 -63.63 -7.22
C PRO A 482 52.85 -62.23 -6.66
N LEU A 483 51.77 -61.59 -7.09
CA LEU A 483 51.51 -60.20 -6.73
C LEU A 483 51.10 -60.09 -5.26
N THR A 484 51.98 -59.53 -4.43
CA THR A 484 51.70 -59.31 -3.01
C THR A 484 51.06 -57.93 -2.79
N ALA A 485 50.30 -57.77 -1.69
CA ALA A 485 49.71 -56.46 -1.35
C ALA A 485 50.81 -55.39 -1.15
N ASN A 486 51.87 -55.73 -0.43
CA ASN A 486 53.00 -54.82 -0.19
C ASN A 486 53.71 -54.48 -1.50
N GLY A 487 53.90 -55.46 -2.37
CA GLY A 487 54.44 -55.28 -3.71
C GLY A 487 53.66 -54.30 -4.57
N TYR A 488 52.35 -54.47 -4.64
CA TYR A 488 51.47 -53.50 -5.30
C TYR A 488 51.58 -52.09 -4.71
N ALA A 489 51.65 -51.95 -3.37
CA ALA A 489 51.84 -50.64 -2.75
C ALA A 489 53.22 -50.02 -3.06
N GLU A 490 54.26 -50.84 -3.20
CA GLU A 490 55.58 -50.40 -3.61
C GLU A 490 55.55 -49.90 -5.06
N LEU A 491 54.92 -50.64 -5.98
CA LEU A 491 54.74 -50.26 -7.39
C LEU A 491 54.00 -48.92 -7.55
N LEU A 492 52.98 -48.67 -6.71
CA LEU A 492 52.32 -47.36 -6.65
C LEU A 492 53.26 -46.26 -6.13
N THR A 493 54.08 -46.57 -5.13
CA THR A 493 54.98 -45.59 -4.49
C THR A 493 56.11 -45.17 -5.41
N VAL A 494 56.68 -46.11 -6.18
CA VAL A 494 57.72 -45.84 -7.19
C VAL A 494 57.15 -45.30 -8.50
N GLY A 495 55.82 -45.23 -8.64
CA GLY A 495 55.12 -44.71 -9.82
C GLY A 495 55.16 -45.62 -11.05
N GLN A 496 55.49 -46.90 -10.86
CA GLN A 496 55.50 -47.90 -11.93
C GLN A 496 54.09 -48.28 -12.39
N VAL A 497 53.12 -48.17 -11.48
CA VAL A 497 51.70 -48.37 -11.75
C VAL A 497 50.94 -47.17 -11.18
N THR A 498 49.89 -46.71 -11.89
CA THR A 498 49.00 -45.66 -11.39
C THR A 498 47.65 -46.26 -11.05
N GLY A 499 47.33 -46.36 -9.76
CA GLY A 499 46.16 -47.10 -9.31
C GLY A 499 45.57 -46.64 -7.97
N PRO A 500 44.44 -47.24 -7.56
CA PRO A 500 43.88 -47.01 -6.22
C PRO A 500 44.80 -47.53 -5.12
N SER A 501 44.76 -46.90 -3.95
CA SER A 501 45.49 -47.38 -2.78
C SER A 501 44.97 -48.75 -2.29
N LEU A 502 45.82 -49.55 -1.63
CA LEU A 502 45.42 -50.84 -1.05
C LEU A 502 44.13 -50.78 -0.21
N PRO A 503 43.92 -49.78 0.68
CA PRO A 503 42.66 -49.68 1.42
C PRO A 503 41.44 -49.50 0.52
N ARG A 504 41.58 -48.81 -0.62
CA ARG A 504 40.49 -48.62 -1.59
C ARG A 504 40.17 -49.92 -2.32
N VAL A 505 41.19 -50.71 -2.69
CA VAL A 505 41.02 -52.05 -3.29
C VAL A 505 40.28 -52.96 -2.30
N SER A 506 40.74 -53.03 -1.05
CA SER A 506 40.08 -53.85 -0.01
C SER A 506 38.65 -53.39 0.29
N GLN A 507 38.34 -52.09 0.24
CA GLN A 507 36.96 -51.60 0.41
C GLN A 507 36.02 -52.01 -0.73
N ARG A 508 36.55 -52.16 -1.95
CA ARG A 508 35.77 -52.51 -3.14
C ARG A 508 35.55 -54.02 -3.27
N PHE A 509 36.59 -54.81 -3.03
CA PHE A 509 36.60 -56.25 -3.28
C PHE A 509 36.65 -57.10 -1.99
N GLY A 510 36.65 -56.48 -0.81
CA GLY A 510 36.63 -57.14 0.49
C GLY A 510 38.03 -57.55 1.00
N SER A 511 38.86 -58.14 0.14
CA SER A 511 40.25 -58.49 0.44
C SER A 511 41.16 -58.34 -0.79
N TRP A 512 42.48 -58.31 -0.55
CA TRP A 512 43.47 -58.29 -1.63
C TRP A 512 43.42 -59.56 -2.48
N SER A 513 43.30 -60.73 -1.83
CA SER A 513 43.18 -62.01 -2.54
C SER A 513 41.94 -62.05 -3.42
N ALA A 514 40.78 -61.62 -2.92
CA ALA A 514 39.55 -61.56 -3.70
C ALA A 514 39.66 -60.59 -4.90
N ALA A 515 40.41 -59.49 -4.75
CA ALA A 515 40.68 -58.57 -5.84
C ALA A 515 41.59 -59.20 -6.92
N CYS A 516 42.65 -59.92 -6.51
CA CYS A 516 43.51 -60.66 -7.42
C CYS A 516 42.76 -61.79 -8.13
N ASP A 517 41.91 -62.53 -7.41
CA ASP A 517 41.06 -63.59 -7.97
C ASP A 517 40.10 -63.00 -9.02
N ALA A 518 39.45 -61.87 -8.70
CA ALA A 518 38.57 -61.16 -9.64
C ALA A 518 39.33 -60.61 -10.86
N ALA A 519 40.60 -60.24 -10.70
CA ALA A 519 41.47 -59.79 -11.80
C ALA A 519 42.03 -60.95 -12.64
N GLY A 520 41.91 -62.20 -12.18
CA GLY A 520 42.52 -63.38 -12.82
C GLY A 520 44.02 -63.51 -12.57
N VAL A 521 44.53 -62.94 -11.48
CA VAL A 521 45.96 -62.88 -11.12
C VAL A 521 46.25 -63.75 -9.90
N VAL A 522 47.42 -64.40 -9.87
CA VAL A 522 47.87 -65.17 -8.70
C VAL A 522 48.33 -64.23 -7.58
N SER A 523 47.58 -64.22 -6.46
CA SER A 523 47.96 -63.49 -5.25
C SER A 523 49.08 -64.20 -4.49
N GLY A 524 49.94 -63.44 -3.80
CA GLY A 524 50.87 -63.99 -2.82
C GLY A 524 50.19 -64.75 -1.66
N GLN A 525 50.91 -65.67 -1.02
CA GLN A 525 50.35 -66.50 0.06
C GLN A 525 49.82 -65.64 1.23
N THR A 526 48.57 -65.90 1.63
CA THR A 526 47.99 -65.31 2.83
C THR A 526 48.35 -66.17 4.04
N TYR A 527 49.05 -65.60 5.03
CA TYR A 527 49.58 -66.34 6.19
C TYR A 527 48.51 -66.97 7.12
N ARG A 528 47.23 -66.65 6.95
CA ARG A 528 46.13 -67.17 7.79
C ARG A 528 44.92 -67.59 6.96
N PRO A 529 44.71 -68.89 6.72
CA PRO A 529 43.62 -69.39 5.88
C PRO A 529 42.24 -69.38 6.57
N HIS A 530 42.17 -69.26 7.90
CA HIS A 530 40.90 -69.27 8.65
C HIS A 530 40.86 -68.10 9.63
N TYR A 531 40.20 -67.02 9.22
CA TYR A 531 39.82 -65.91 10.11
C TYR A 531 38.30 -65.86 10.17
N GLU A 532 37.73 -66.28 11.29
CA GLU A 532 36.32 -66.03 11.62
C GLU A 532 36.23 -64.66 12.29
N SER A 533 35.35 -63.79 11.79
CA SER A 533 35.17 -62.46 12.36
C SER A 533 34.53 -62.58 13.73
N GLN A 534 35.18 -62.00 14.75
CA GLN A 534 34.70 -62.04 16.14
C GLN A 534 33.36 -61.31 16.36
N TRP A 535 32.94 -60.46 15.42
CA TRP A 535 31.74 -59.63 15.56
C TRP A 535 30.74 -59.97 14.45
N GLY A 536 29.46 -60.13 14.79
CA GLY A 536 28.37 -60.15 13.83
C GLY A 536 28.08 -58.76 13.27
N ASP A 537 27.30 -58.66 12.19
CA ASP A 537 26.87 -57.36 11.65
C ASP A 537 26.10 -56.58 12.72
N GLU A 538 25.20 -57.25 13.46
CA GLU A 538 24.37 -56.63 14.48
C GLU A 538 25.18 -56.11 15.67
N ASP A 539 26.21 -56.84 16.11
CA ASP A 539 27.11 -56.39 17.18
C ASP A 539 27.83 -55.10 16.80
N ILE A 540 28.29 -55.02 15.54
CA ILE A 540 28.97 -53.83 15.01
C ILE A 540 28.00 -52.65 14.93
N LEU A 541 26.77 -52.88 14.44
CA LEU A 541 25.75 -51.85 14.34
C LEU A 541 25.33 -51.33 15.73
N SER A 542 25.21 -52.22 16.72
CA SER A 542 24.89 -51.86 18.11
C SER A 542 25.99 -50.98 18.75
N ILE A 543 27.26 -51.36 18.61
CA ILE A 543 28.40 -50.56 19.13
C ILE A 543 28.47 -49.20 18.43
N VAL A 544 28.24 -49.15 17.12
CA VAL A 544 28.22 -47.88 16.38
C VAL A 544 27.03 -47.01 16.78
N ARG A 545 25.86 -47.59 17.11
CA ARG A 545 24.72 -46.84 17.63
C ARG A 545 25.04 -46.18 18.97
N ALA A 546 25.58 -46.94 19.92
CA ALA A 546 25.96 -46.40 21.23
C ALA A 546 26.94 -45.23 21.12
N TYR A 547 27.85 -45.29 20.14
CA TYR A 547 28.75 -44.19 19.82
C TYR A 547 28.05 -42.94 19.26
N LEU A 548 27.06 -43.12 18.38
CA LEU A 548 26.33 -42.00 17.75
C LEU A 548 25.35 -41.31 18.70
N GLU A 549 24.88 -42.03 19.72
CA GLU A 549 24.00 -41.52 20.76
C GLU A 549 24.77 -40.82 21.90
N ASP A 550 26.10 -40.93 21.93
CA ASP A 550 26.94 -40.22 22.91
C ASP A 550 27.05 -38.72 22.55
N PRO A 551 26.49 -37.80 23.37
CA PRO A 551 26.51 -36.36 23.09
C PRO A 551 27.91 -35.75 23.13
N THR A 552 28.86 -36.44 23.79
CA THR A 552 30.23 -35.96 24.00
C THR A 552 31.17 -36.41 22.89
N ALA A 553 30.75 -37.35 22.04
CA ALA A 553 31.57 -37.94 21.00
C ALA A 553 31.36 -37.23 19.64
N PRO A 554 32.44 -36.78 18.96
CA PRO A 554 32.31 -36.19 17.63
C PRO A 554 31.91 -37.28 16.63
N ASN A 555 31.04 -37.05 15.64
CA ASN A 555 30.46 -38.09 14.75
C ASN A 555 31.37 -38.62 13.60
N SER A 556 32.68 -38.77 13.87
CA SER A 556 33.71 -39.14 12.90
C SER A 556 34.32 -40.51 13.16
N ILE A 557 34.81 -41.20 12.12
CA ILE A 557 35.46 -42.51 12.30
C ILE A 557 36.68 -42.49 13.24
N GLN A 558 37.43 -41.38 13.28
CA GLN A 558 38.55 -41.20 14.21
C GLN A 558 38.04 -40.99 15.63
N GLY A 559 36.95 -40.23 15.78
CA GLY A 559 36.21 -40.10 17.03
C GLY A 559 35.74 -41.45 17.54
N TYR A 560 35.28 -42.34 16.65
CA TYR A 560 34.86 -43.69 17.01
C TYR A 560 36.03 -44.48 17.57
N ASP A 561 37.19 -44.49 16.91
CA ASP A 561 38.36 -45.21 17.40
C ASP A 561 38.85 -44.67 18.76
N VAL A 562 38.68 -43.37 19.02
CA VAL A 562 38.96 -42.76 20.34
C VAL A 562 37.93 -43.19 21.38
N TRP A 563 36.65 -43.05 21.08
CA TRP A 563 35.54 -43.40 21.97
C TRP A 563 35.54 -44.89 22.33
N LYS A 564 35.82 -45.75 21.36
CA LYS A 564 35.91 -47.20 21.51
C LYS A 564 36.90 -47.59 22.60
N ARG A 565 38.05 -46.92 22.71
CA ARG A 565 39.07 -47.25 23.72
C ARG A 565 38.54 -47.13 25.15
N ALA A 566 37.59 -46.22 25.39
CA ALA A 566 37.01 -46.01 26.71
C ALA A 566 35.70 -46.79 26.92
N ASN A 567 34.86 -46.90 25.88
CA ASN A 567 33.49 -47.39 26.02
C ASN A 567 33.23 -48.80 25.45
N ALA A 568 34.09 -49.28 24.55
CA ALA A 568 33.94 -50.59 23.90
C ALA A 568 35.33 -51.15 23.51
N PRO A 569 36.24 -51.42 24.48
CA PRO A 569 37.62 -51.79 24.18
C PRO A 569 37.71 -53.02 23.26
N ASP A 570 36.79 -53.97 23.44
CA ASP A 570 36.68 -55.21 22.65
C ASP A 570 35.89 -55.04 21.32
N GLY A 571 35.51 -53.81 20.96
CA GLY A 571 34.81 -53.51 19.71
C GLY A 571 35.73 -53.54 18.47
N PRO A 572 35.16 -53.62 17.25
CA PRO A 572 35.93 -53.62 16.00
C PRO A 572 36.66 -52.28 15.80
N SER A 573 37.79 -52.29 15.08
CA SER A 573 38.42 -51.03 14.66
C SER A 573 37.59 -50.31 13.59
N GLY A 574 37.72 -48.99 13.49
CA GLY A 574 37.06 -48.21 12.42
C GLY A 574 37.41 -48.71 11.01
N GLN A 575 38.60 -49.29 10.81
CA GLN A 575 38.99 -49.92 9.55
C GLN A 575 38.20 -51.21 9.28
N THR A 576 37.96 -52.03 10.30
CA THR A 576 37.15 -53.25 10.22
C THR A 576 35.72 -52.90 9.80
N ILE A 577 35.16 -51.87 10.42
CA ILE A 577 33.82 -51.35 10.10
C ILE A 577 33.76 -50.88 8.63
N ARG A 578 34.75 -50.13 8.16
CA ARG A 578 34.79 -49.64 6.77
C ARG A 578 34.94 -50.76 5.75
N ASN A 579 35.76 -51.77 6.03
CA ASN A 579 35.93 -52.89 5.11
C ASN A 579 34.63 -53.69 4.97
N ARG A 580 33.92 -53.90 6.08
CA ARG A 580 32.71 -54.72 6.12
C ARG A 580 31.49 -54.04 5.50
N PHE A 581 31.32 -52.74 5.73
CA PHE A 581 30.14 -51.97 5.30
C PHE A 581 30.46 -50.90 4.24
N ARG A 582 31.65 -50.96 3.65
CA ARG A 582 32.21 -50.09 2.60
C ARG A 582 32.46 -48.63 2.99
N SER A 583 31.56 -48.01 3.76
CA SER A 583 31.70 -46.61 4.16
C SER A 583 31.17 -46.33 5.57
N TRP A 584 31.77 -45.34 6.23
CA TRP A 584 31.33 -44.88 7.55
C TRP A 584 29.88 -44.36 7.52
N THR A 585 29.51 -43.61 6.48
CA THR A 585 28.14 -43.09 6.33
C THR A 585 27.10 -44.21 6.17
N ALA A 586 27.44 -45.28 5.43
CA ALA A 586 26.55 -46.43 5.26
C ALA A 586 26.28 -47.14 6.60
N VAL A 587 27.33 -47.37 7.40
CA VAL A 587 27.21 -47.99 8.73
C VAL A 587 26.35 -47.16 9.65
N LYS A 588 26.59 -45.84 9.70
CA LYS A 588 25.77 -44.96 10.54
C LYS A 588 24.29 -45.09 10.20
N ARG A 589 23.93 -45.09 8.91
CA ARG A 589 22.54 -45.26 8.48
C ARG A 589 21.95 -46.61 8.86
N LEU A 590 22.69 -47.70 8.61
CA LEU A 590 22.23 -49.04 9.00
C LEU A 590 22.00 -49.13 10.51
N ALA A 591 22.96 -48.64 11.31
CA ALA A 591 22.87 -48.67 12.77
C ALA A 591 21.63 -47.92 13.29
N LEU A 592 21.20 -46.86 12.59
CA LEU A 592 20.06 -46.02 12.98
C LEU A 592 18.74 -46.52 12.40
N THR A 593 18.74 -47.12 11.21
CA THR A 593 17.54 -47.66 10.55
C THR A 593 17.06 -48.94 11.26
N THR A 594 17.97 -49.84 11.63
CA THR A 594 17.65 -51.06 12.39
C THR A 594 16.99 -50.75 13.75
N SER A 595 17.24 -49.57 14.32
CA SER A 595 16.61 -49.09 15.57
C SER A 595 15.13 -48.74 15.41
N SER A 596 14.75 -48.22 14.23
CA SER A 596 13.36 -47.87 13.92
C SER A 596 12.48 -49.12 13.83
N ILE A 597 13.02 -50.20 13.26
CA ILE A 597 12.30 -51.46 13.06
C ILE A 597 12.15 -52.20 14.41
N ALA A 598 13.16 -52.15 15.28
CA ALA A 598 13.09 -52.78 16.61
C ALA A 598 12.18 -52.06 17.62
N ARG A 599 11.80 -50.79 17.37
CA ARG A 599 10.84 -50.04 18.21
C ARG A 599 9.38 -50.18 17.75
N GLU A 600 9.15 -50.79 16.58
CA GLU A 600 7.81 -51.03 15.99
C GLU A 600 7.40 -52.51 16.08
N GLU A 601 7.91 -53.30 17.04
CA GLU A 601 7.31 -54.61 17.32
C GLU A 601 5.93 -54.41 17.97
N PRO A 602 4.85 -54.92 17.36
CA PRO A 602 3.53 -54.87 17.96
C PRO A 602 3.52 -55.76 19.19
N THR A 603 3.02 -55.21 20.29
CA THR A 603 2.52 -56.00 21.41
C THR A 603 1.38 -56.87 20.91
N HIS A 604 1.70 -58.06 20.43
CA HIS A 604 0.73 -59.14 20.25
C HIS A 604 0.58 -59.86 21.60
N GLU A 605 -0.60 -59.62 22.20
CA GLU A 605 -1.34 -60.35 23.25
C GLU A 605 -0.57 -61.16 24.30
#